data_AF-A0A9D4NAF0-F1
#
_entry.id   AF-A0A9D4NAF0-F1
#
_cell.length_a   1.000
_cell.length_b   1.000
_cell.length_c   1.000
_cell.angle_alpha   90.00
_cell.angle_beta   90.00
_cell.angle_gamma   90.00
#
_symmetry.space_group_name_H-M   'P 1'
#
loop_
_entity.id
_entity.type
_entity.pdbx_description
1 polymer ?
#
loop_
_entity_poly.entity_id
_entity_poly.type
_entity_poly.pdbx_seq_one_letter_code
_entity_poly.pdbx_strand_id
1 'polypeptide(L)'
;MFTTTLGIREKTVYNWLNDSESGIPNTEKKDNRGAKDEYKKREVAAREYLNNIPKLESHYCRASSKKKYSEPLFESKNHVFREYRSL
;
A
#
# COMPACT_ATOMS: atom_id res chain seq x y z
N MET A 1 29.53 8.52 -0.83
CA MET A 1 30.33 9.65 -1.37
C MET A 1 30.47 9.64 -2.88
N PHE A 2 30.67 8.49 -3.55
CA PHE A 2 30.71 8.45 -5.02
C PHE A 2 29.33 8.69 -5.67
N THR A 3 28.28 8.09 -5.12
CA THR A 3 26.89 8.18 -5.60
C THR A 3 26.34 9.61 -5.55
N THR A 4 26.62 10.34 -4.47
CA THR A 4 26.24 11.75 -4.30
C THR A 4 26.92 12.68 -5.30
N THR A 5 28.19 12.43 -5.64
CA THR A 5 28.96 13.24 -6.59
C THR A 5 28.46 13.05 -8.02
N LEU A 6 28.05 11.82 -8.36
CA LEU A 6 27.47 11.48 -9.67
C LEU A 6 25.97 11.78 -9.77
N GLY A 7 25.33 12.24 -8.68
CA GLY A 7 23.88 12.44 -8.62
C GLY A 7 23.06 11.15 -8.74
N ILE A 8 23.67 9.99 -8.50
CA ILE A 8 23.03 8.68 -8.65
C ILE A 8 22.52 8.23 -7.29
N ARG A 9 21.28 7.77 -7.23
CA ARG A 9 20.72 7.17 -6.01
C ARG A 9 21.27 5.77 -5.81
N GLU A 10 21.55 5.40 -4.57
CA GLU A 10 22.09 4.07 -4.21
C GLU A 10 21.21 2.92 -4.71
N LYS A 11 19.88 3.10 -4.67
CA LYS A 11 18.91 2.13 -5.20
C LYS A 11 19.07 1.89 -6.71
N THR A 12 19.49 2.91 -7.46
CA THR A 12 19.73 2.80 -8.90
C THR A 12 20.93 1.91 -9.19
N VAL A 13 22.04 2.14 -8.48
CA VAL A 13 23.25 1.30 -8.58
C VAL A 13 22.95 -0.14 -8.18
N TYR A 14 22.18 -0.33 -7.10
CA TYR A 14 21.77 -1.65 -6.63
C TYR A 14 20.96 -2.42 -7.68
N ASN A 15 19.99 -1.76 -8.34
CA ASN A 15 19.20 -2.38 -9.40
C ASN A 15 20.04 -2.76 -10.62
N TRP A 16 20.95 -1.88 -11.05
CA TRP A 16 21.84 -2.17 -12.18
C TRP A 16 22.79 -3.33 -11.91
N LEU A 17 23.24 -3.46 -10.66
CA LEU A 17 24.00 -4.62 -10.24
C LEU A 17 23.13 -5.87 -10.42
N ASN A 18 21.90 -5.90 -9.88
CA ASN A 18 20.97 -7.05 -9.96
C ASN A 18 20.58 -7.49 -11.38
N ASP A 19 20.62 -6.58 -12.36
CA ASP A 19 20.18 -6.83 -13.73
C ASP A 19 21.30 -7.27 -14.68
N SER A 20 22.56 -7.35 -14.23
CA SER A 20 23.69 -7.74 -15.09
C SER A 20 24.03 -9.25 -14.94
N GLU A 21 25.10 -9.80 -15.54
CA GLU A 21 25.37 -11.26 -15.62
C GLU A 21 26.62 -11.84 -14.88
N SER A 22 27.71 -11.12 -14.59
CA SER A 22 29.02 -11.70 -14.13
C SER A 22 29.92 -10.88 -13.14
N GLY A 23 29.35 -10.34 -12.06
CA GLY A 23 30.00 -9.43 -11.08
C GLY A 23 28.99 -8.85 -10.08
N ILE A 24 27.94 -9.62 -9.87
CA ILE A 24 26.57 -9.18 -10.13
C ILE A 24 25.67 -9.99 -9.20
N PRO A 25 24.75 -9.36 -8.47
CA PRO A 25 23.94 -9.97 -7.44
C PRO A 25 22.88 -10.83 -8.12
N ASN A 26 23.22 -12.10 -8.29
CA ASN A 26 22.25 -13.15 -8.55
C ASN A 26 21.69 -13.60 -7.19
N THR A 27 20.73 -12.85 -6.66
CA THR A 27 19.85 -13.37 -5.63
C THR A 27 18.81 -14.20 -6.34
N GLU A 28 18.91 -15.54 -6.29
CA GLU A 28 17.82 -16.44 -6.71
C GLU A 28 16.51 -15.77 -6.30
N LYS A 29 15.70 -15.40 -7.30
CA LYS A 29 14.52 -14.56 -7.10
C LYS A 29 13.68 -15.26 -6.05
N LYS A 30 13.74 -14.82 -4.79
CA LYS A 30 12.89 -15.35 -3.72
C LYS A 30 11.49 -15.25 -4.28
N ASP A 31 10.88 -16.41 -4.49
CA ASP A 31 9.61 -16.49 -5.17
C ASP A 31 8.55 -15.93 -4.23
N ASN A 32 8.46 -14.59 -4.18
CA ASN A 32 7.56 -13.84 -3.32
C ASN A 32 6.12 -13.95 -3.81
N ARG A 33 5.81 -14.90 -4.72
CA ARG A 33 4.44 -15.23 -5.15
C ARG A 33 3.54 -15.44 -3.93
N GLY A 34 4.00 -16.17 -2.91
CA GLY A 34 3.26 -16.37 -1.67
C GLY A 34 2.95 -15.06 -0.92
N ALA A 35 3.93 -14.15 -0.80
CA ALA A 35 3.74 -12.85 -0.15
C ALA A 35 2.84 -11.91 -0.96
N LYS A 36 2.90 -11.99 -2.30
CA LYS A 36 2.02 -11.23 -3.21
C LYS A 36 0.57 -11.70 -3.10
N ASP A 37 0.36 -13.01 -2.99
CA ASP A 37 -0.97 -13.61 -2.86
C ASP A 37 -1.58 -13.32 -1.48
N GLU A 38 -0.79 -13.40 -0.41
CA GLU A 38 -1.25 -12.95 0.92
C GLU A 38 -1.61 -11.46 0.94
N TYR A 39 -0.77 -10.62 0.32
CA TYR A 39 -1.06 -9.19 0.21
C TYR A 39 -2.39 -8.95 -0.54
N LYS A 40 -2.60 -9.63 -1.67
CA LYS A 40 -3.85 -9.55 -2.44
C LYS A 40 -5.06 -9.99 -1.62
N LYS A 41 -4.95 -11.07 -0.85
CA LYS A 41 -6.03 -11.54 0.03
C LYS A 41 -6.37 -10.50 1.11
N ARG A 42 -5.35 -9.92 1.75
CA ARG A 42 -5.53 -8.84 2.74
C ARG A 42 -6.12 -7.59 2.12
N GLU A 43 -5.71 -7.23 0.91
CA GLU A 43 -6.25 -6.09 0.17
C GLU A 43 -7.75 -6.28 -0.12
N VAL A 44 -8.16 -7.47 -0.58
CA VAL A 44 -9.58 -7.80 -0.82
C VAL A 44 -10.36 -7.73 0.48
N ALA A 45 -9.90 -8.37 1.54
CA ALA A 45 -10.57 -8.36 2.84
C ALA A 45 -10.71 -6.94 3.42
N ALA A 46 -9.66 -6.12 3.34
CA ALA A 46 -9.70 -4.73 3.78
C ALA A 46 -10.70 -3.91 2.94
N ARG A 47 -10.78 -4.16 1.63
CA ARG A 47 -11.71 -3.46 0.74
C ARG A 47 -13.16 -3.85 1.01
N GLU A 48 -13.43 -5.11 1.29
CA GLU A 48 -14.74 -5.60 1.70
C GLU A 48 -15.18 -4.98 3.03
N TYR A 49 -14.29 -4.98 4.03
CA TYR A 49 -14.53 -4.33 5.32
C TYR A 49 -14.88 -2.85 5.15
N LEU A 50 -14.05 -2.08 4.43
CA LEU A 50 -14.28 -0.65 4.18
C LEU A 50 -15.58 -0.39 3.39
N ASN A 51 -16.01 -1.33 2.56
CA ASN A 51 -17.26 -1.22 1.83
C ASN A 51 -18.50 -1.45 2.69
N ASN A 52 -18.39 -2.28 3.72
CA ASN A 52 -19.45 -2.62 4.67
C ASN A 52 -19.61 -1.58 5.79
N ILE A 53 -18.63 -0.69 6.00
CA ILE A 53 -18.76 0.43 6.94
C ILE A 53 -19.98 1.27 6.55
N PRO A 54 -20.87 1.62 7.50
CA PRO A 54 -22.03 2.46 7.23
C PRO A 54 -21.60 3.81 6.64
N LYS A 55 -22.24 4.18 5.52
CA LYS A 55 -21.91 5.37 4.73
C LYS A 55 -23.07 6.35 4.85
N LEU A 56 -22.79 7.52 5.40
CA LEU A 56 -23.71 8.64 5.41
C LEU A 56 -23.57 9.43 4.12
N GLU A 57 -24.71 9.76 3.51
CA GLU A 57 -24.73 10.66 2.37
C GLU A 57 -24.24 12.06 2.80
N SER A 58 -23.42 12.65 1.95
CA SER A 58 -22.89 13.97 2.17
C SER A 58 -24.00 15.02 2.01
N HIS A 59 -24.63 15.44 3.11
CA HIS A 59 -25.61 16.54 3.06
C HIS A 59 -25.01 17.92 2.74
N TYR A 60 -23.69 18.10 2.88
CA TYR A 60 -23.00 19.40 2.72
C TYR A 60 -22.14 19.54 1.45
N CYS A 61 -21.80 18.45 0.75
CA CYS A 61 -21.15 18.58 -0.55
C CYS A 61 -22.15 18.97 -1.62
N ARG A 62 -21.87 20.09 -2.28
CA ARG A 62 -22.54 20.63 -3.47
C ARG A 62 -22.97 19.52 -4.44
N ALA A 63 -24.14 19.72 -5.06
CA ALA A 63 -25.02 18.79 -5.79
C ALA A 63 -24.42 17.79 -6.83
N SER A 64 -23.10 17.78 -7.07
CA SER A 64 -22.44 16.87 -8.02
C SER A 64 -21.50 15.84 -7.38
N SER A 65 -21.27 15.89 -6.07
CA SER A 65 -20.33 15.00 -5.38
C SER A 65 -20.97 13.67 -5.00
N LYS A 66 -20.39 12.54 -5.45
CA LYS A 66 -20.72 11.17 -4.99
C LYS A 66 -19.96 10.75 -3.72
N LYS A 67 -19.32 11.69 -3.03
CA LYS A 67 -18.54 11.39 -1.82
C LYS A 67 -19.50 11.03 -0.68
N LYS A 68 -19.26 9.88 -0.06
CA LYS A 68 -19.96 9.44 1.15
C LYS A 68 -19.03 9.63 2.35
N TYR A 69 -19.57 10.04 3.48
CA TYR A 69 -18.82 10.15 4.72
C TYR A 69 -19.07 8.91 5.57
N SER A 70 -18.06 8.47 6.31
CA SER A 70 -18.30 7.56 7.42
C SER A 70 -19.00 8.34 8.52
N GLU A 71 -19.91 7.69 9.25
CA GLU A 71 -20.41 8.22 10.52
C GLU A 71 -19.24 8.51 11.48
N PRO A 72 -19.40 9.42 12.46
CA PRO A 72 -18.35 9.79 13.42
C PRO A 72 -18.05 8.68 14.45
N LEU A 73 -18.11 7.42 14.02
CA LEU A 73 -17.76 6.23 14.80
C LEU A 73 -16.24 6.09 14.97
N PHE A 74 -15.47 6.62 14.01
CA PHE A 74 -14.02 6.52 13.99
C PHE A 74 -13.37 7.89 14.19
N GLU A 75 -12.64 8.04 15.29
CA GLU A 75 -11.89 9.25 15.61
C GLU A 75 -10.66 9.45 14.71
N SER A 76 -10.10 8.36 14.16
CA SER A 76 -8.92 8.42 13.30
C SER A 76 -8.79 7.20 12.39
N LYS A 77 -7.92 7.28 11.37
CA LYS A 77 -7.56 6.14 10.52
C LYS A 77 -6.94 4.98 11.33
N ASN A 78 -6.22 5.30 12.41
CA ASN A 78 -5.66 4.29 13.31
C ASN A 78 -6.76 3.55 14.09
N HIS A 79 -7.84 4.24 14.46
CA HIS A 79 -8.99 3.61 15.10
C HIS A 79 -9.64 2.61 14.14
N VAL A 80 -9.88 3.00 12.88
CA VAL A 80 -10.39 2.08 11.83
C VAL A 80 -9.50 0.84 11.67
N PHE A 81 -8.18 1.03 11.64
CA PHE A 81 -7.24 -0.08 11.51
C PHE A 81 -7.25 -1.01 12.73
N ARG A 82 -7.42 -0.48 13.94
CA ARG A 82 -7.52 -1.29 15.16
C ARG A 82 -8.78 -2.15 15.15
N GLU A 83 -9.93 -1.57 14.79
CA GLU A 83 -11.19 -2.30 14.65
C GLU A 83 -11.14 -3.37 13.57
N TYR A 84 -10.53 -3.07 12.41
CA TYR A 84 -10.30 -4.06 11.37
C TYR A 84 -9.40 -5.21 11.83
N ARG A 85 -8.38 -4.93 12.66
CA ARG A 85 -7.43 -5.94 13.15
C ARG A 85 -8.03 -6.81 14.27
N SER A 86 -9.04 -6.33 14.99
CA SER A 86 -9.73 -7.09 16.04
C SER A 86 -10.83 -8.02 15.51
N LEU A 87 -11.24 -7.86 14.26
CA LEU A 87 -12.14 -8.77 13.53
C LEU A 87 -11.39 -10.00 13.02
#